data_AF-A0A349N788-F1
#
_entry.id   AF-A0A349N788-F1
#
_cell.length_a   1.000
_cell.length_b   1.000
_cell.length_c   1.000
_cell.angle_alpha   90.00
_cell.angle_beta   90.00
_cell.angle_gamma   90.00
#
_symmetry.space_group_name_H-M   'P 1'
#
loop_
_entity.id
_entity.type
_entity.pdbx_description
1 polymer ?
#
loop_
_entity_poly.entity_id
_entity_poly.type
_entity_poly.pdbx_seq_one_letter_code
_entity_poly.pdbx_strand_id
1 'polypeptide(L)'
;MVGSTSMVIQGSRLGLLASPIVSLVFGLIAGTAIAQPSDDALERSRQELGVFSDLLSAGLGLDEPGGLFGMNVGTIQSRYLFGQGAYLEIRSPLANRRQRLSLAALGSTLRDLQSSQNPFARFSAAPNPQALTADTADSELVASLTSRIQDVDYELIVSTALRQASEAADALRALEGIDEATYADIRGELAKLRQELQANIATMHAMLDGADLSGDESLSARIAPLRELAQQRAEELGEQLEKAQAEYAQRWYAERELFEQALYASACKASDQLLSFADSESLAIVLAGLGDEGVRMRSDRV
;
A
#
# COMPACT_ATOMS: atom_id res chain seq x y z
N MET A 1 7.85 -22.73 -0.06
CA MET A 1 6.68 -23.64 -0.12
C MET A 1 5.50 -22.80 -0.57
N VAL A 2 4.90 -23.15 -1.71
CA VAL A 2 3.95 -22.34 -2.47
C VAL A 2 2.52 -22.62 -1.97
N GLY A 3 1.73 -21.56 -1.79
CA GLY A 3 0.29 -21.65 -1.53
C GLY A 3 -0.45 -20.66 -2.42
N SER A 4 -0.71 -21.06 -3.67
CA SER A 4 -1.83 -20.51 -4.43
C SER A 4 -3.09 -21.13 -3.82
N THR A 5 -3.96 -20.36 -3.17
CA THR A 5 -5.31 -20.83 -2.84
C THR A 5 -6.15 -20.80 -4.11
N SER A 6 -5.80 -21.69 -5.05
CA SER A 6 -6.71 -22.10 -6.11
C SER A 6 -7.77 -22.96 -5.46
N MET A 7 -8.94 -22.38 -5.27
CA MET A 7 -10.09 -23.12 -4.80
C MET A 7 -10.78 -23.76 -6.00
N VAL A 8 -10.46 -25.03 -6.24
CA VAL A 8 -11.18 -25.86 -7.20
C VAL A 8 -12.36 -26.48 -6.45
N ILE A 9 -13.56 -25.96 -6.66
CA ILE A 9 -14.79 -26.61 -6.17
C ILE A 9 -15.07 -27.78 -7.12
N GLN A 10 -14.64 -28.98 -6.75
CA GLN A 10 -14.89 -30.20 -7.50
C GLN A 10 -16.13 -30.89 -6.92
N GLY A 11 -17.27 -30.75 -7.60
CA GLY A 11 -18.52 -31.43 -7.23
C GLY A 11 -18.39 -32.96 -7.38
N SER A 12 -17.96 -33.64 -6.32
CA SER A 12 -17.71 -35.09 -6.36
C SER A 12 -18.92 -35.85 -5.81
N ARG A 13 -19.70 -36.48 -6.70
CA ARG A 13 -20.62 -37.57 -6.34
C ARG A 13 -19.84 -38.88 -6.27
N LEU A 14 -19.49 -39.33 -5.06
CA LEU A 14 -18.89 -40.64 -4.82
C LEU A 14 -19.94 -41.76 -4.94
N GLY A 15 -19.74 -42.66 -5.91
CA GLY A 15 -20.35 -43.97 -6.02
C GLY A 15 -19.28 -45.03 -6.26
N LEU A 16 -19.23 -46.02 -5.38
CA LEU A 16 -18.25 -47.09 -5.22
C LEU A 16 -18.24 -48.10 -6.40
N LEU A 17 -17.06 -48.58 -6.83
CA LEU A 17 -16.65 -50.01 -6.86
C LEU A 17 -15.46 -50.32 -7.81
N ALA A 18 -14.43 -50.94 -7.21
CA ALA A 18 -13.55 -52.02 -7.69
C ALA A 18 -12.80 -51.94 -9.06
N SER A 19 -11.46 -52.08 -8.96
CA SER A 19 -10.53 -52.62 -9.98
C SER A 19 -10.31 -54.13 -9.72
N PRO A 20 -9.57 -54.94 -10.52
CA PRO A 20 -8.77 -54.61 -11.72
C PRO A 20 -8.89 -55.64 -12.90
N ILE A 21 -8.30 -55.34 -14.07
CA ILE A 21 -7.47 -56.24 -14.92
C ILE A 21 -7.11 -55.54 -16.25
N VAL A 22 -5.85 -55.75 -16.64
CA VAL A 22 -5.13 -55.29 -17.82
C VAL A 22 -5.74 -55.82 -19.14
N SER A 23 -5.89 -54.94 -20.14
CA SER A 23 -5.80 -55.32 -21.56
C SER A 23 -5.38 -54.14 -22.42
N LEU A 24 -4.17 -54.25 -22.95
CA LEU A 24 -3.58 -53.36 -23.94
C LEU A 24 -4.18 -53.74 -25.30
N VAL A 25 -5.16 -52.97 -25.77
CA VAL A 25 -5.70 -53.09 -27.13
C VAL A 25 -5.23 -51.90 -27.95
N PHE A 26 -4.43 -52.20 -28.96
CA PHE A 26 -4.04 -51.30 -30.04
C PHE A 26 -5.30 -50.96 -30.86
N GLY A 27 -5.92 -49.81 -30.58
CA GLY A 27 -7.08 -49.29 -31.29
C GLY A 27 -6.71 -48.04 -32.08
N LEU A 28 -7.10 -48.00 -33.35
CA LEU A 28 -6.98 -46.85 -34.25
C LEU A 28 -7.22 -45.52 -33.51
N ILE A 29 -6.33 -44.56 -33.71
CA ILE A 29 -6.61 -43.14 -33.42
C ILE A 29 -7.64 -42.67 -34.45
N ALA A 30 -8.91 -43.01 -34.20
CA ALA A 30 -10.02 -42.22 -34.71
C ALA A 30 -9.86 -40.87 -34.02
N GLY A 31 -9.50 -39.84 -34.79
CA GLY A 31 -9.46 -38.47 -34.30
C GLY A 31 -10.78 -38.19 -33.61
N THR A 32 -10.76 -37.96 -32.30
CA THR A 32 -11.90 -37.38 -31.60
C THR A 32 -12.07 -36.00 -32.22
N ALA A 33 -12.98 -35.92 -33.20
CA ALA A 33 -13.54 -34.65 -33.58
C ALA A 33 -14.12 -34.08 -32.29
N ILE A 34 -13.44 -33.09 -31.71
CA ILE A 34 -14.08 -32.19 -30.76
C ILE A 34 -15.16 -31.54 -31.62
N ALA A 35 -16.38 -32.04 -31.51
CA ALA A 35 -17.53 -31.45 -32.17
C ALA A 35 -17.51 -29.97 -31.77
N GLN A 36 -17.45 -29.08 -32.75
CA GLN A 36 -17.58 -27.66 -32.42
C GLN A 36 -18.95 -27.50 -31.76
N PRO A 37 -19.00 -26.84 -30.59
CA PRO A 37 -20.26 -26.63 -29.90
C PRO A 37 -21.19 -25.88 -30.85
N SER A 38 -22.48 -26.24 -30.84
CA SER A 38 -23.46 -25.40 -31.51
C SER A 38 -23.48 -24.03 -30.85
N ASP A 39 -23.72 -22.97 -31.62
CA ASP A 39 -23.83 -21.60 -31.10
C ASP A 39 -24.85 -21.53 -29.96
N ASP A 40 -25.95 -22.28 -30.05
CA ASP A 40 -26.97 -22.40 -29.01
C ASP A 40 -26.45 -22.97 -27.68
N ALA A 41 -25.51 -23.92 -27.72
CA ALA A 41 -24.93 -24.52 -26.52
C ALA A 41 -23.98 -23.53 -25.84
N LEU A 42 -23.16 -22.83 -26.64
CA LEU A 42 -22.24 -21.81 -26.17
C LEU A 42 -22.99 -20.64 -25.52
N GLU A 43 -24.08 -20.20 -26.14
CA GLU A 43 -24.89 -19.10 -25.63
C GLU A 43 -25.63 -19.47 -24.33
N ARG A 44 -26.08 -20.72 -24.21
CA ARG A 44 -26.66 -21.23 -22.96
C ARG A 44 -25.64 -21.19 -21.82
N SER A 45 -24.41 -21.68 -22.02
CA SER A 45 -23.38 -21.65 -20.98
C SER A 45 -22.98 -20.22 -20.58
N ARG A 46 -22.97 -19.28 -21.53
CA ARG A 46 -22.76 -17.86 -21.24
C ARG A 46 -23.90 -17.26 -20.43
N GLN A 47 -25.15 -17.59 -20.76
CA GLN A 47 -26.31 -17.09 -20.04
C GLN A 47 -26.36 -17.62 -18.61
N GLU A 48 -26.11 -18.92 -18.42
CA GLU A 48 -25.98 -19.54 -17.09
C GLU A 48 -24.85 -18.91 -16.27
N LEU A 49 -23.70 -18.67 -16.90
CA LEU A 49 -22.58 -17.96 -16.27
C LEU A 49 -22.93 -16.51 -15.89
N GLY A 50 -23.74 -15.84 -16.70
CA GLY A 50 -24.29 -14.52 -16.40
C GLY A 50 -25.15 -14.54 -15.13
N VAL A 51 -26.12 -15.44 -15.06
CA VAL A 51 -26.99 -15.61 -13.87
C VAL A 51 -26.17 -15.99 -12.63
N PHE A 52 -25.21 -16.90 -12.78
CA PHE A 52 -24.28 -17.25 -11.71
C PHE A 52 -23.51 -16.03 -11.21
N SER A 53 -22.97 -15.21 -12.12
CA SER A 53 -22.23 -13.99 -11.80
C SER A 53 -23.10 -12.96 -11.08
N ASP A 54 -24.37 -12.80 -11.49
CA ASP A 54 -25.30 -11.87 -10.85
C ASP A 54 -25.66 -12.31 -9.43
N LEU A 55 -25.95 -13.60 -9.23
CA LEU A 55 -26.20 -14.16 -7.89
C LEU A 55 -24.97 -14.07 -6.99
N LEU A 56 -23.78 -14.27 -7.56
CA LEU A 56 -22.52 -14.13 -6.83
C LEU A 56 -22.28 -12.67 -6.44
N SER A 57 -22.55 -11.72 -7.34
CA SER A 57 -22.46 -10.29 -7.07
C SER A 57 -23.38 -9.88 -5.93
N ALA A 58 -24.63 -10.33 -5.95
CA ALA A 58 -25.61 -10.09 -4.90
C ALA A 58 -25.23 -10.75 -3.56
N GLY A 59 -24.76 -12.00 -3.60
CA GLY A 59 -24.30 -12.72 -2.40
C GLY A 59 -23.08 -12.07 -1.73
N LEU A 60 -22.27 -11.34 -2.50
CA LEU A 60 -21.11 -10.59 -2.03
C LEU A 60 -21.40 -9.11 -1.72
N GLY A 61 -22.62 -8.64 -2.00
CA GLY A 61 -23.00 -7.22 -1.85
C GLY A 61 -22.20 -6.27 -2.76
N LEU A 62 -21.73 -6.74 -3.91
CA LEU A 62 -20.98 -5.92 -4.87
C LEU A 62 -21.89 -5.05 -5.75
N ASP A 63 -23.17 -5.41 -5.81
CA ASP A 63 -24.26 -4.77 -6.54
C ASP A 63 -24.90 -3.59 -5.80
N GLU A 64 -24.56 -3.37 -4.53
CA GLU A 64 -25.03 -2.20 -3.79
C GLU A 64 -24.39 -0.90 -4.35
N PRO A 65 -25.18 0.17 -4.57
CA PRO A 65 -24.67 1.47 -4.96
C PRO A 65 -24.00 2.15 -3.75
N GLY A 66 -22.78 1.73 -3.42
CA GLY A 66 -22.04 2.20 -2.23
C GLY A 66 -20.99 3.29 -2.48
N GLY A 67 -20.90 3.83 -3.71
CA GLY A 67 -20.00 4.93 -4.02
C GLY A 67 -20.67 6.31 -3.92
N LEU A 68 -19.91 7.35 -3.59
CA LEU A 68 -20.32 8.77 -3.60
C LEU A 68 -20.80 9.26 -4.99
N PHE A 69 -20.68 8.41 -6.01
CA PHE A 69 -21.10 8.62 -7.39
C PHE A 69 -22.13 7.58 -7.89
N GLY A 70 -22.73 6.79 -6.98
CA GLY A 70 -23.66 5.72 -7.36
C GLY A 70 -23.01 4.58 -8.16
N MET A 71 -21.68 4.46 -8.11
CA MET A 71 -20.93 3.38 -8.74
C MET A 71 -20.89 2.17 -7.80
N ASN A 72 -21.06 0.98 -8.37
CA ASN A 72 -20.95 -0.29 -7.66
C ASN A 72 -19.59 -0.40 -6.96
N VAL A 73 -19.60 -0.92 -5.73
CA VAL A 73 -18.39 -0.97 -4.88
C VAL A 73 -17.39 -2.02 -5.34
N GLY A 74 -17.83 -2.96 -6.18
CA GLY A 74 -16.98 -3.94 -6.86
C GLY A 74 -17.59 -4.41 -8.18
N THR A 75 -16.87 -5.27 -8.89
CA THR A 75 -17.29 -5.79 -10.19
C THR A 75 -16.89 -7.25 -10.35
N ILE A 76 -17.72 -8.03 -11.03
CA ILE A 76 -17.40 -9.39 -11.47
C ILE A 76 -17.35 -9.38 -13.00
N GLN A 77 -16.23 -9.82 -13.57
CA GLN A 77 -16.09 -10.05 -15.01
C GLN A 77 -16.05 -11.55 -15.26
N SER A 78 -17.04 -12.07 -15.99
CA SER A 78 -17.13 -13.48 -16.30
C SER A 78 -16.83 -13.75 -17.78
N ARG A 79 -16.11 -14.83 -18.06
CA ARG A 79 -15.78 -15.28 -19.41
C ARG A 79 -15.87 -16.80 -19.48
N TYR A 80 -16.67 -17.30 -20.40
CA TYR A 80 -16.72 -18.73 -20.71
C TYR A 80 -15.64 -19.10 -21.73
N LEU A 81 -14.91 -20.17 -21.47
CA LEU A 81 -13.83 -20.73 -22.28
C LEU A 81 -14.20 -22.19 -22.60
N PHE A 82 -14.66 -22.43 -23.83
CA PHE A 82 -15.13 -23.73 -24.26
C PHE A 82 -14.11 -24.86 -24.01
N GLY A 83 -14.56 -25.94 -23.38
CA GLY A 83 -13.74 -27.12 -23.06
C GLY A 83 -12.75 -26.91 -21.90
N GLN A 84 -12.70 -25.72 -21.32
CA GLN A 84 -11.84 -25.36 -20.17
C GLN A 84 -12.70 -24.95 -18.96
N GLY A 85 -13.87 -24.36 -19.22
CA GLY A 85 -14.85 -23.94 -18.22
C GLY A 85 -15.02 -22.42 -18.19
N ALA A 86 -15.09 -21.84 -16.99
CA ALA A 86 -15.35 -20.40 -16.83
C ALA A 86 -14.29 -19.71 -15.99
N TYR A 87 -14.01 -18.47 -16.35
CA TYR A 87 -13.11 -17.56 -15.66
C TYR A 87 -13.90 -16.39 -15.10
N LEU A 88 -13.72 -16.10 -13.81
CA LEU A 88 -14.30 -14.94 -13.14
C LEU A 88 -13.20 -14.10 -12.50
N GLU A 89 -13.13 -12.84 -12.87
CA GLU A 89 -12.31 -11.85 -12.18
C GLU A 89 -13.20 -11.00 -11.26
N ILE A 90 -12.94 -11.08 -9.96
CA ILE A 90 -13.69 -10.34 -8.95
C ILE A 90 -12.82 -9.21 -8.42
N ARG A 91 -13.31 -7.98 -8.55
CA ARG A 91 -12.71 -6.77 -7.99
C ARG A 91 -13.55 -6.33 -6.81
N SER A 92 -12.98 -6.41 -5.60
CA SER A 92 -13.66 -6.04 -4.36
C SER A 92 -13.19 -4.68 -3.83
N PRO A 93 -13.99 -3.99 -2.99
CA PRO A 93 -13.56 -2.75 -2.34
C PRO A 93 -12.33 -2.91 -1.44
N LEU A 94 -12.06 -4.12 -0.96
CA LEU A 94 -10.89 -4.41 -0.13
C LEU A 94 -9.58 -4.21 -0.90
N ALA A 95 -9.58 -4.35 -2.23
CA ALA A 95 -8.41 -4.07 -3.06
C ALA A 95 -7.98 -2.59 -2.95
N ASN A 96 -8.94 -1.67 -2.95
CA ASN A 96 -8.67 -0.22 -2.76
C ASN A 96 -8.12 0.07 -1.37
N ARG A 97 -8.63 -0.59 -0.32
CA ARG A 97 -8.13 -0.46 1.05
C ARG A 97 -6.68 -0.91 1.18
N ARG A 98 -6.31 -2.03 0.54
CA ARG A 98 -4.91 -2.51 0.49
C ARG A 98 -3.99 -1.49 -0.19
N GLN A 99 -4.43 -0.93 -1.31
CA GLN A 99 -3.65 0.06 -2.05
C GLN A 99 -3.33 1.29 -1.19
N ARG A 100 -4.29 1.79 -0.40
CA ARG A 100 -4.08 2.90 0.54
C ARG A 100 -2.98 2.58 1.57
N LEU A 101 -3.03 1.40 2.18
CA LEU A 101 -1.97 0.94 3.09
C LEU A 101 -0.61 0.86 2.38
N SER A 102 -0.57 0.28 1.17
CA SER A 102 0.68 0.15 0.42
C SER A 102 1.30 1.49 0.05
N LEU A 103 0.48 2.50 -0.27
CA LEU A 103 0.95 3.85 -0.60
C LEU A 103 1.49 4.58 0.63
N ALA A 104 0.82 4.41 1.79
CA ALA A 104 1.31 4.96 3.05
C ALA A 104 2.69 4.36 3.43
N ALA A 105 2.86 3.04 3.28
CA ALA A 105 4.12 2.35 3.53
C ALA A 105 5.21 2.61 2.47
N LEU A 106 4.84 2.82 1.20
CA LEU A 106 5.79 3.23 0.16
C LEU A 106 6.31 4.64 0.41
N GLY A 107 5.43 5.54 0.89
CA GLY A 107 5.82 6.89 1.29
C GLY A 107 6.85 6.90 2.42
N SER A 108 6.77 5.98 3.38
CA SER A 108 7.76 5.84 4.45
C SER A 108 9.07 5.21 3.95
N THR A 109 9.03 4.15 3.15
CA THR A 109 10.25 3.47 2.65
C THR A 109 11.04 4.33 1.66
N LEU A 110 10.39 5.05 0.74
CA LEU A 110 11.06 6.02 -0.12
C LEU A 110 11.67 7.17 0.69
N ARG A 111 11.10 7.47 1.86
CA ARG A 111 11.60 8.50 2.77
C ARG A 111 12.85 8.06 3.51
N ASP A 112 12.96 6.82 3.96
CA ASP A 112 14.22 6.28 4.53
C ASP A 112 15.37 6.32 3.51
N LEU A 113 15.02 6.12 2.23
CA LEU A 113 15.98 6.22 1.12
C LEU A 113 16.32 7.68 0.74
N GLN A 114 15.44 8.64 1.04
CA GLN A 114 15.69 10.06 0.82
C GLN A 114 16.37 10.74 2.01
N SER A 115 16.10 10.30 3.23
CA SER A 115 16.81 10.77 4.44
C SER A 115 18.25 10.26 4.48
N SER A 116 18.52 9.09 3.89
CA SER A 116 19.88 8.58 3.67
C SER A 116 20.60 9.20 2.48
N GLN A 117 19.92 10.00 1.63
CA GLN A 117 20.59 10.82 0.63
C GLN A 117 21.22 12.05 1.28
N ASN A 118 22.48 12.28 0.91
CA ASN A 118 23.37 13.23 1.54
C ASN A 118 22.76 14.65 1.61
N PRO A 119 22.35 15.14 2.80
CA PRO A 119 21.67 16.44 2.95
C PRO A 119 22.58 17.61 2.55
N PHE A 120 23.89 17.37 2.53
CA PHE A 120 24.90 18.35 2.16
C PHE A 120 25.13 18.49 0.65
N ALA A 121 24.52 17.65 -0.19
CA ALA A 121 24.65 17.75 -1.65
C ALA A 121 24.20 19.13 -2.18
N ARG A 122 23.26 19.78 -1.49
CA ARG A 122 22.77 21.13 -1.80
C ARG A 122 23.81 22.23 -1.58
N PHE A 123 24.76 22.02 -0.66
CA PHE A 123 25.82 22.98 -0.35
C PHE A 123 27.05 22.83 -1.25
N SER A 124 27.24 21.65 -1.87
CA SER A 124 28.33 21.44 -2.83
C SER A 124 28.22 22.27 -4.12
N ALA A 125 27.08 22.94 -4.34
CA ALA A 125 26.84 23.87 -5.44
C ALA A 125 27.09 25.35 -5.09
N ALA A 126 27.48 25.67 -3.85
CA ALA A 126 27.84 27.05 -3.46
C ALA A 126 29.20 27.45 -4.06
N PRO A 127 29.42 28.74 -4.42
CA PRO A 127 30.70 29.19 -4.95
C PRO A 127 31.77 29.04 -3.86
N ASN A 128 32.85 28.35 -4.23
CA ASN A 128 34.05 28.10 -3.44
C ASN A 128 34.47 29.38 -2.65
N PRO A 129 34.45 29.41 -1.31
CA PRO A 129 35.15 30.45 -0.59
C PRO A 129 36.63 30.26 -0.87
N GLN A 130 37.27 31.35 -1.28
CA GLN A 130 38.65 31.36 -1.73
C GLN A 130 39.56 30.57 -0.79
N ALA A 131 40.48 29.80 -1.39
CA ALA A 131 41.45 28.96 -0.71
C ALA A 131 42.11 29.72 0.45
N LEU A 132 41.70 29.38 1.68
CA LEU A 132 42.36 29.79 2.90
C LEU A 132 43.72 29.09 2.93
N THR A 133 44.78 29.87 2.72
CA THR A 133 46.15 29.41 2.91
C THR A 133 46.31 28.97 4.36
N ALA A 134 46.77 27.72 4.55
CA ALA A 134 46.85 27.00 5.81
C ALA A 134 47.96 27.49 6.76
N ASP A 135 48.11 28.80 6.92
CA ASP A 135 49.02 29.38 7.90
C ASP A 135 48.21 30.39 8.71
N THR A 136 48.17 30.18 10.03
CA THR A 136 47.25 30.76 11.03
C THR A 136 45.79 30.27 10.92
N ALA A 137 45.49 29.17 11.61
CA ALA A 137 44.13 28.88 12.05
C ALA A 137 43.73 29.96 13.06
N ASP A 138 43.19 31.08 12.58
CA ASP A 138 42.58 32.09 13.43
C ASP A 138 41.50 31.41 14.26
N SER A 139 41.69 31.39 15.58
CA SER A 139 40.75 30.78 16.52
C SER A 139 39.34 31.39 16.39
N GLU A 140 39.25 32.62 15.89
CA GLU A 140 38.03 33.36 15.57
C GLU A 140 37.34 32.85 14.28
N LEU A 141 38.13 32.49 13.26
CA LEU A 141 37.60 31.87 12.03
C LEU A 141 37.11 30.44 12.31
N VAL A 142 37.82 29.69 13.15
CA VAL A 142 37.38 28.34 13.58
C VAL A 142 36.12 28.42 14.46
N ALA A 143 36.03 29.40 15.36
CA ALA A 143 34.85 29.62 16.18
C ALA A 143 33.62 30.02 15.33
N SER A 144 33.79 30.90 14.34
CA SER A 144 32.71 31.30 13.43
C SER A 144 32.27 30.16 12.49
N LEU A 145 33.21 29.35 11.97
CA LEU A 145 32.86 28.15 11.21
C LEU A 145 32.11 27.12 12.07
N THR A 146 32.58 26.88 13.31
CA THR A 146 31.94 25.92 14.23
C THR A 146 30.53 26.36 14.58
N SER A 147 30.32 27.65 14.87
CA SER A 147 29.00 28.22 15.14
C SER A 147 28.05 28.08 13.94
N ARG A 148 28.56 28.31 12.73
CA ARG A 148 27.78 28.19 11.50
C ARG A 148 27.40 26.75 11.14
N ILE A 149 28.27 25.79 11.45
CA ILE A 149 27.96 24.35 11.28
C ILE A 149 26.85 23.93 12.24
N GLN A 150 26.91 24.36 13.51
CA GLN A 150 25.89 24.04 14.51
C GLN A 150 24.51 24.61 14.16
N ASP A 151 24.46 25.79 13.53
CA ASP A 151 23.22 26.41 13.05
C ASP A 151 22.57 25.59 11.92
N VAL A 152 23.37 25.21 10.93
CA VAL A 152 22.92 24.37 9.81
C VAL A 152 22.39 23.02 10.31
N ASP A 153 23.07 22.41 11.29
CA ASP A 153 22.64 21.15 11.88
C ASP A 153 21.30 21.30 12.64
N TYR A 154 21.10 22.40 13.37
CA TYR A 154 19.84 22.67 14.07
C TYR A 154 18.67 22.85 13.10
N GLU A 155 18.81 23.75 12.11
CA GLU A 155 17.78 24.00 11.11
C GLU A 155 17.41 22.70 10.40
N LEU A 156 18.42 21.90 10.01
CA LEU A 156 18.22 20.63 9.33
C LEU A 156 17.48 19.62 10.21
N ILE A 157 17.89 19.44 11.47
CA ILE A 157 17.27 18.46 12.38
C ILE A 157 15.81 18.83 12.64
N VAL A 158 15.52 20.08 12.99
CA VAL A 158 14.16 20.50 13.33
C VAL A 158 13.26 20.55 12.10
N SER A 159 13.75 21.09 10.97
CA SER A 159 12.97 21.09 9.73
C SER A 159 12.67 19.66 9.24
N THR A 160 13.59 18.72 9.46
CA THR A 160 13.38 17.30 9.14
C THR A 160 12.37 16.66 10.07
N ALA A 161 12.44 16.91 11.38
CA ALA A 161 11.47 16.39 12.35
C ALA A 161 10.05 16.93 12.10
N LEU A 162 9.90 18.25 11.89
CA LEU A 162 8.60 18.86 11.52
C LEU A 162 8.12 18.42 10.13
N ARG A 163 9.09 18.15 9.23
CA ARG A 163 9.01 17.29 8.04
C ARG A 163 8.16 16.05 8.29
N GLN A 164 8.77 15.14 9.04
CA GLN A 164 8.32 13.79 9.34
C GLN A 164 6.97 13.80 10.07
N ALA A 165 6.82 14.67 11.08
CA ALA A 165 5.60 14.80 11.85
C ALA A 165 4.37 15.16 10.97
N SER A 166 4.55 16.10 10.03
CA SER A 166 3.48 16.50 9.11
C SER A 166 3.03 15.36 8.21
N GLU A 167 4.00 14.60 7.71
CA GLU A 167 3.74 13.51 6.78
C GLU A 167 3.14 12.29 7.51
N ALA A 168 3.55 12.06 8.76
CA ALA A 168 2.94 11.05 9.62
C ALA A 168 1.47 11.37 9.92
N ALA A 169 1.16 12.65 10.19
CA ALA A 169 -0.22 13.11 10.35
C ALA A 169 -1.06 12.90 9.07
N ASP A 170 -0.49 13.19 7.89
CA ASP A 170 -1.17 12.95 6.60
C ASP A 170 -1.45 11.45 6.38
N ALA A 171 -0.49 10.58 6.72
CA ALA A 171 -0.64 9.14 6.61
C ALA A 171 -1.67 8.58 7.61
N LEU A 172 -1.67 9.08 8.85
CA LEU A 172 -2.66 8.74 9.87
C LEU A 172 -4.07 9.09 9.41
N ARG A 173 -4.25 10.26 8.79
CA ARG A 173 -5.52 10.66 8.18
C ARG A 173 -5.93 9.72 7.04
N ALA A 174 -5.00 9.37 6.15
CA ALA A 174 -5.28 8.49 5.01
C ALA A 174 -5.70 7.07 5.42
N LEU A 175 -5.19 6.59 6.55
CA LEU A 175 -5.52 5.29 7.14
C LEU A 175 -6.76 5.33 8.06
N GLU A 176 -7.44 6.47 8.14
CA GLU A 176 -8.57 6.71 9.06
C GLU A 176 -8.18 6.45 10.53
N GLY A 177 -6.91 6.65 10.88
CA GLY A 177 -6.38 6.49 12.23
C GLY A 177 -6.64 7.70 13.14
N ILE A 178 -6.90 8.87 12.55
CA ILE A 178 -7.27 10.10 13.25
C ILE A 178 -8.46 10.76 12.53
N ASP A 179 -9.27 11.49 13.28
CA ASP A 179 -10.40 12.25 12.74
C ASP A 179 -9.94 13.63 12.19
N GLU A 180 -10.86 14.32 11.52
CA GLU A 180 -10.58 15.62 10.89
C GLU A 180 -10.18 16.69 11.92
N ALA A 181 -10.80 16.67 13.10
CA ALA A 181 -10.52 17.62 14.17
C ALA A 181 -9.11 17.42 14.72
N THR A 182 -8.73 16.19 15.08
CA THR A 182 -7.38 15.88 15.57
C THR A 182 -6.32 16.18 14.51
N TYR A 183 -6.60 15.88 13.23
CA TYR A 183 -5.69 16.23 12.14
C TYR A 183 -5.49 17.75 11.99
N ALA A 184 -6.57 18.53 12.11
CA ALA A 184 -6.49 20.00 12.06
C ALA A 184 -5.66 20.56 13.23
N ASP A 185 -5.84 20.01 14.43
CA ASP A 185 -5.07 20.39 15.62
C ASP A 185 -3.58 20.09 15.45
N ILE A 186 -3.21 18.88 15.00
CA ILE A 186 -1.81 18.51 14.73
C ILE A 186 -1.20 19.45 13.69
N ARG A 187 -1.92 19.79 12.61
CA ARG A 187 -1.42 20.75 11.62
C ARG A 187 -1.21 22.15 12.20
N GLY A 188 -2.11 22.59 13.08
CA GLY A 188 -1.97 23.85 13.80
C GLY A 188 -0.72 23.88 14.68
N GLU A 189 -0.49 22.82 15.46
CA GLU A 189 0.69 22.67 16.31
C GLU A 189 1.99 22.69 15.48
N LEU A 190 2.05 21.92 14.38
CA LEU A 190 3.23 21.89 13.51
C LEU A 190 3.48 23.22 12.80
N ALA A 191 2.42 23.95 12.42
CA ALA A 191 2.56 25.29 11.86
C ALA A 191 3.14 26.27 12.88
N LYS A 192 2.69 26.19 14.14
CA LYS A 192 3.22 27.00 15.23
C LYS A 192 4.70 26.71 15.49
N LEU A 193 5.10 25.44 15.53
CA LEU A 193 6.51 25.06 15.71
C LEU A 193 7.41 25.54 14.57
N ARG A 194 6.92 25.52 13.32
CA ARG A 194 7.65 26.11 12.19
C ARG A 194 7.80 27.62 12.33
N GLN A 195 6.78 28.31 12.82
CA GLN A 195 6.86 29.75 13.05
C GLN A 195 7.84 30.09 14.17
N GLU A 196 7.86 29.30 15.25
CA GLU A 196 8.82 29.46 16.35
C GLU A 196 10.26 29.17 15.89
N LEU A 197 10.47 28.16 15.04
CA LEU A 197 11.77 27.91 14.39
C LEU A 197 12.23 29.12 13.58
N GLN A 198 11.36 29.69 12.73
CA GLN A 198 11.68 30.87 11.93
C GLN A 198 12.01 32.09 12.78
N ALA A 199 11.26 32.31 13.87
CA ALA A 199 11.51 33.41 14.80
C ALA A 199 12.86 33.24 15.54
N ASN A 200 13.19 32.02 15.94
CA ASN A 200 14.46 31.71 16.58
C ASN A 200 15.64 31.91 15.62
N ILE A 201 15.56 31.41 14.39
CA ILE A 201 16.60 31.62 13.35
C ILE A 201 16.78 33.11 13.06
N ALA A 202 15.69 33.88 12.92
CA ALA A 202 15.78 35.33 12.70
C ALA A 202 16.45 36.06 13.88
N THR A 203 16.15 35.65 15.12
CA THR A 203 16.76 36.21 16.33
C THR A 203 18.25 35.86 16.41
N MET A 204 18.63 34.64 16.01
CA MET A 204 20.02 34.19 15.96
C MET A 204 20.84 34.97 14.93
N HIS A 205 20.33 35.12 13.70
CA HIS A 205 20.99 35.93 12.68
C HIS A 205 21.23 37.37 13.14
N ALA A 206 20.22 37.98 13.78
CA ALA A 206 20.35 39.34 14.32
C ALA A 206 21.41 39.45 15.44
N MET A 207 21.59 38.40 16.25
CA MET A 207 22.58 38.34 17.32
C MET A 207 24.01 38.07 16.80
N LEU A 208 24.14 37.39 15.65
CA LEU A 208 25.43 37.17 14.98
C LEU A 208 25.91 38.41 14.20
N ASP A 209 24.98 39.16 13.60
CA ASP A 209 25.30 40.40 12.88
C ASP A 209 25.61 41.58 13.82
N GLY A 210 25.07 41.57 15.05
CA GLY A 210 25.37 42.53 16.11
C GLY A 210 26.47 42.01 17.02
N ALA A 211 27.73 42.40 16.76
CA ALA A 211 28.95 41.95 17.44
C ALA A 211 29.01 42.18 18.98
N ASP A 212 28.20 41.48 19.76
CA ASP A 212 28.31 41.36 21.22
C ASP A 212 28.17 39.88 21.62
N LEU A 213 29.24 39.11 21.38
CA LEU A 213 29.37 37.69 21.73
C LEU A 213 29.67 37.47 23.23
N SER A 214 29.29 38.41 24.09
CA SER A 214 29.54 38.38 25.54
C SER A 214 28.41 37.70 26.33
N GLY A 215 27.27 37.41 25.68
CA GLY A 215 26.10 36.76 26.27
C GLY A 215 26.12 35.26 26.08
N ASP A 216 27.03 34.56 26.76
CA ASP A 216 27.20 33.10 26.79
C ASP A 216 26.07 32.38 27.57
N GLU A 217 24.83 32.85 27.48
CA GLU A 217 23.68 31.99 27.75
C GLU A 217 23.44 31.19 26.47
N SER A 218 24.23 30.13 26.34
CA SER A 218 24.46 29.38 25.10
C SER A 218 23.19 29.30 24.25
N LEU A 219 23.23 29.82 23.02
CA LEU A 219 22.13 29.75 22.06
C LEU A 219 21.58 28.32 21.97
N SER A 220 22.46 27.32 22.10
CA SER A 220 22.11 25.90 22.24
C SER A 220 21.10 25.60 23.37
N ALA A 221 21.21 26.22 24.54
CA ALA A 221 20.28 26.03 25.66
C ALA A 221 18.89 26.61 25.37
N ARG A 222 18.81 27.72 24.64
CA ARG A 222 17.55 28.36 24.27
C ARG A 222 16.81 27.61 23.16
N ILE A 223 17.58 26.91 22.33
CA ILE A 223 17.12 26.21 21.13
C ILE A 223 16.82 24.73 21.38
N ALA A 224 17.52 24.12 22.34
CA ALA A 224 17.31 22.77 22.82
C ALA A 224 15.82 22.39 23.05
N PRO A 225 14.98 23.21 23.71
CA PRO A 225 13.58 22.83 23.95
C PRO A 225 12.77 22.69 22.68
N LEU A 226 13.00 23.54 21.67
CA LEU A 226 12.25 23.46 20.41
C LEU A 226 12.69 22.25 19.58
N ARG A 227 13.99 21.93 19.61
CA ARG A 227 14.51 20.71 18.99
C ARG A 227 13.91 19.46 19.65
N GLU A 228 13.95 19.39 20.98
CA GLU A 228 13.44 18.26 21.74
C GLU A 228 11.94 18.07 21.51
N LEU A 229 11.16 19.16 21.53
CA LEU A 229 9.72 19.10 21.25
C LEU A 229 9.43 18.65 19.82
N ALA A 230 10.14 19.18 18.82
CA ALA A 230 9.95 18.77 17.43
C ALA A 230 10.31 17.29 17.19
N GLN A 231 11.39 16.80 17.82
CA GLN A 231 11.81 15.40 17.77
C GLN A 231 10.78 14.50 18.45
N GLN A 232 10.38 14.85 19.68
CA GLN A 232 9.37 14.11 20.44
C GLN A 232 8.07 13.98 19.65
N ARG A 233 7.58 15.07 19.04
CA ARG A 233 6.34 15.00 18.24
C ARG A 233 6.49 14.18 16.96
N ALA A 234 7.66 14.20 16.32
CA ALA A 234 7.92 13.35 15.17
C ALA A 234 7.94 11.86 15.57
N GLU A 235 8.54 11.52 16.70
CA GLU A 235 8.57 10.16 17.25
C GLU A 235 7.18 9.69 17.66
N GLU A 236 6.44 10.49 18.43
CA GLU A 236 5.07 10.16 18.86
C GLU A 236 4.13 9.89 17.68
N LEU A 237 4.15 10.74 16.65
CA LEU A 237 3.34 10.54 15.45
C LEU A 237 3.83 9.36 14.61
N GLY A 238 5.13 9.08 14.62
CA GLY A 238 5.73 7.90 14.00
C GLY A 238 5.21 6.61 14.64
N GLU A 239 5.28 6.50 15.97
CA GLU A 239 4.77 5.34 16.72
C GLU A 239 3.26 5.15 16.53
N GLN A 240 2.49 6.24 16.56
CA GLN A 240 1.05 6.19 16.28
C GLN A 240 0.77 5.69 14.87
N LEU A 241 1.55 6.14 13.89
CA LEU A 241 1.41 5.69 12.50
C LEU A 241 1.73 4.21 12.36
N GLU A 242 2.82 3.72 12.94
CA GLU A 242 3.19 2.29 12.89
C GLU A 242 2.10 1.41 13.50
N LYS A 243 1.57 1.81 14.67
CA LYS A 243 0.46 1.12 15.31
C LYS A 243 -0.78 1.14 14.43
N ALA A 244 -1.16 2.30 13.88
CA ALA A 244 -2.32 2.43 13.00
C ALA A 244 -2.17 1.59 11.72
N GLN A 245 -0.97 1.51 11.15
CA GLN A 245 -0.67 0.65 9.99
C GLN A 245 -0.84 -0.83 10.34
N ALA A 246 -0.32 -1.28 11.48
CA ALA A 246 -0.45 -2.66 11.92
C ALA A 246 -1.93 -3.04 12.17
N GLU A 247 -2.68 -2.17 12.86
CA GLU A 247 -4.11 -2.37 13.11
C GLU A 247 -4.93 -2.35 11.82
N TYR A 248 -4.62 -1.44 10.89
CA TYR A 248 -5.26 -1.41 9.58
C TYR A 248 -4.99 -2.69 8.79
N ALA A 249 -3.75 -3.17 8.77
CA ALA A 249 -3.38 -4.42 8.11
C ALA A 249 -4.13 -5.63 8.70
N GLN A 250 -4.19 -5.73 10.03
CA GLN A 250 -4.92 -6.82 10.71
C GLN A 250 -6.42 -6.80 10.38
N ARG A 251 -7.05 -5.61 10.45
CA ARG A 251 -8.45 -5.45 10.05
C ARG A 251 -8.67 -5.88 8.60
N TRP A 252 -7.78 -5.47 7.70
CA TRP A 252 -7.85 -5.84 6.30
C TRP A 252 -7.76 -7.36 6.08
N TYR A 253 -6.87 -8.06 6.79
CA TYR A 253 -6.76 -9.52 6.70
C TYR A 253 -8.03 -10.23 7.21
N ALA A 254 -8.59 -9.78 8.32
CA ALA A 254 -9.83 -10.34 8.87
C ALA A 254 -11.02 -10.12 7.90
N GLU A 255 -11.14 -8.92 7.32
CA GLU A 255 -12.17 -8.63 6.31
C GLU A 255 -11.98 -9.48 5.04
N ARG A 256 -10.73 -9.71 4.62
CA ARG A 256 -10.44 -10.59 3.47
C ARG A 256 -10.91 -12.01 3.74
N GLU A 257 -10.62 -12.56 4.92
CA GLU A 257 -11.05 -13.92 5.26
C GLU A 257 -12.57 -14.06 5.26
N LEU A 258 -13.29 -13.09 5.85
CA LEU A 258 -14.76 -13.06 5.81
C LEU A 258 -15.29 -12.97 4.37
N PHE A 259 -14.65 -12.16 3.53
CA PHE A 259 -15.00 -12.04 2.12
C PHE A 259 -14.79 -13.36 1.37
N GLU A 260 -13.67 -14.06 1.61
CA GLU A 260 -13.38 -15.37 1.00
C GLU A 260 -14.38 -16.44 1.43
N GLN A 261 -14.79 -16.44 2.70
CA GLN A 261 -15.84 -17.35 3.19
C GLN A 261 -17.20 -17.06 2.55
N ALA A 262 -17.57 -15.78 2.43
CA ALA A 262 -18.80 -15.36 1.76
C ALA A 262 -18.80 -15.71 0.26
N LEU A 263 -17.64 -15.58 -0.40
CA LEU A 263 -17.43 -16.00 -1.78
C LEU A 263 -17.66 -17.50 -1.94
N TYR A 264 -17.07 -18.33 -1.07
CA TYR A 264 -17.26 -19.78 -1.10
C TYR A 264 -18.74 -20.15 -0.96
N ALA A 265 -19.39 -19.60 0.06
CA ALA A 265 -20.78 -19.90 0.37
C ALA A 265 -21.72 -19.48 -0.78
N SER A 266 -21.49 -18.28 -1.33
CA SER A 266 -22.29 -17.75 -2.44
C SER A 266 -22.07 -18.52 -3.73
N ALA A 267 -20.82 -18.88 -4.06
CA ALA A 267 -20.52 -19.72 -5.22
C ALA A 267 -21.15 -21.11 -5.11
N CYS A 268 -21.09 -21.74 -3.93
CA CYS A 268 -21.76 -23.02 -3.70
C CYS A 268 -23.27 -22.92 -3.87
N LYS A 269 -23.90 -21.87 -3.32
CA LYS A 269 -25.34 -21.65 -3.44
C LYS A 269 -25.78 -21.36 -4.89
N ALA A 270 -24.94 -20.67 -5.66
CA ALA A 270 -25.21 -20.36 -7.06
C ALA A 270 -24.84 -21.49 -8.03
N SER A 271 -24.10 -22.51 -7.57
CA SER A 271 -23.59 -23.59 -8.43
C SER A 271 -24.67 -24.36 -9.19
N ASP A 272 -25.88 -24.45 -8.63
CA ASP A 272 -27.04 -25.09 -9.27
C ASP A 272 -27.46 -24.40 -10.59
N GLN A 273 -26.97 -23.18 -10.87
CA GLN A 273 -27.23 -22.47 -12.12
C GLN A 273 -26.32 -22.93 -13.28
N LEU A 274 -25.20 -23.61 -13.00
CA LEU A 274 -24.20 -24.01 -14.00
C LEU A 274 -24.47 -25.43 -14.51
N LEU A 275 -25.63 -25.64 -15.16
CA LEU A 275 -26.10 -26.97 -15.57
C LEU A 275 -25.49 -27.46 -16.89
N SER A 276 -25.06 -26.54 -17.75
CA SER A 276 -24.51 -26.85 -19.08
C SER A 276 -23.00 -27.12 -19.08
N PHE A 277 -22.33 -26.94 -17.95
CA PHE A 277 -20.89 -27.16 -17.81
C PHE A 277 -20.60 -28.66 -17.78
N ALA A 278 -19.61 -29.09 -18.56
CA ALA A 278 -19.20 -30.50 -18.55
C ALA A 278 -18.45 -30.84 -17.25
N ASP A 279 -18.47 -32.12 -16.83
CA ASP A 279 -17.74 -32.58 -15.64
C ASP A 279 -16.21 -32.34 -15.70
N SER A 280 -15.68 -32.14 -16.91
CA SER A 280 -14.26 -31.81 -17.16
C SER A 280 -13.96 -30.30 -17.15
N GLU A 281 -14.99 -29.45 -17.11
CA GLU A 281 -14.84 -27.99 -17.12
C GLU A 281 -14.73 -27.46 -15.69
N SER A 282 -13.87 -26.45 -15.51
CA SER A 282 -13.58 -25.90 -14.17
C SER A 282 -13.96 -24.43 -14.07
N LEU A 283 -14.37 -24.01 -12.87
CA LEU A 283 -14.61 -22.63 -12.53
C LEU A 283 -13.36 -22.03 -11.87
N ALA A 284 -12.69 -21.12 -12.57
CA ALA A 284 -11.55 -20.37 -12.06
C ALA A 284 -12.01 -19.00 -11.57
N ILE A 285 -11.87 -18.72 -10.27
CA ILE A 285 -12.17 -17.42 -9.68
C ILE A 285 -10.86 -16.75 -9.28
N VAL A 286 -10.65 -15.53 -9.77
CA VAL A 286 -9.47 -14.70 -9.48
C VAL A 286 -9.90 -13.46 -8.71
N LEU A 287 -9.31 -13.28 -7.53
CA LEU A 287 -9.48 -12.10 -6.70
C LEU A 287 -8.46 -11.03 -7.10
N ALA A 288 -8.89 -10.04 -7.87
CA ALA A 288 -8.04 -8.97 -8.33
C ALA A 288 -7.73 -7.98 -7.20
N GLY A 289 -6.45 -7.75 -6.92
CA GLY A 289 -5.98 -6.77 -5.93
C GLY A 289 -6.04 -7.20 -4.46
N LEU A 290 -6.39 -8.46 -4.17
CA LEU A 290 -6.35 -9.05 -2.81
C LEU A 290 -5.15 -9.99 -2.57
N GLY A 291 -4.35 -10.22 -3.61
CA GLY A 291 -3.14 -11.06 -3.55
C GLY A 291 -1.94 -10.36 -2.93
N ASP A 292 -0.94 -11.16 -2.54
CA ASP A 292 0.34 -10.66 -2.06
C ASP A 292 1.26 -10.36 -3.26
N GLU A 293 1.23 -9.13 -3.78
CA GLU A 293 1.97 -8.71 -4.99
C GLU A 293 3.51 -8.69 -4.84
N GLY A 294 4.08 -9.30 -3.78
CA GLY A 294 5.53 -9.40 -3.58
C GLY A 294 6.25 -10.26 -4.63
N VAL A 295 5.52 -11.04 -5.43
CA VAL A 295 6.09 -11.80 -6.55
C VAL A 295 5.24 -11.53 -7.79
N ARG A 296 5.42 -10.36 -8.40
CA ARG A 296 4.92 -10.12 -9.75
C ARG A 296 5.47 -11.19 -10.68
N MET A 297 4.60 -12.07 -11.14
CA MET A 297 4.84 -12.92 -12.29
C MET A 297 5.11 -11.98 -13.47
N ARG A 298 6.38 -11.83 -13.85
CA ARG A 298 6.74 -11.23 -15.14
C ARG A 298 6.04 -12.06 -16.21
N SER A 299 5.04 -11.49 -16.88
CA SER A 299 4.38 -12.07 -18.04
C SER A 299 5.29 -11.97 -19.28
N ASP A 300 6.51 -12.49 -19.15
CA ASP A 300 7.50 -12.45 -20.22
C ASP A 300 7.98 -13.88 -20.46
N ARG A 301 7.17 -14.60 -21.24
CA ARG A 301 7.58 -15.67 -22.15
C ARG A 301 6.40 -16.04 -23.05
N VAL A 302 6.57 -15.65 -24.33
CA VAL A 302 5.90 -16.20 -25.52
C VAL A 302 6.28 -17.67 -25.69
#